data_AF-A0A382AGE4-F1
#
_entry.id   AF-A0A382AGE4-F1
#
_cell.length_a   1.000
_cell.length_b   1.000
_cell.length_c   1.000
_cell.angle_alpha   90.00
_cell.angle_beta   90.00
_cell.angle_gamma   90.00
#
_symmetry.space_group_name_H-M   'P 1'
#
loop_
_entity.id
_entity.type
_entity.pdbx_description
1 polymer ?
#
loop_
_entity_poly.entity_id
_entity_poly.type
_entity_poly.pdbx_seq_one_letter_code
_entity_poly.pdbx_strand_id
1 'polypeptide(L)'
;MHYLKRILSSSFFIISLSGQSFEWSPEISIQLKQISDLNFSKKGDRIAMVVRGALIEGEKSEYLTQIWVSNNDGEDLTQFTYNNKSSSHPR
;
A
#
# COMPACT_ATOMS: atom_id res chain seq x y z
N MET A 1 -20.83 50.16 13.96
CA MET A 1 -20.49 48.76 14.37
C MET A 1 -21.40 47.69 13.73
N HIS A 2 -22.05 47.93 12.58
CA HIS A 2 -22.90 46.92 11.91
C HIS A 2 -22.24 46.23 10.70
N TYR A 3 -21.19 46.81 10.12
CA TYR A 3 -20.52 46.26 8.94
C TYR A 3 -19.54 45.13 9.27
N LEU A 4 -18.96 45.13 10.48
CA LEU A 4 -17.99 44.12 10.92
C LEU A 4 -18.63 42.73 11.11
N LYS A 5 -19.88 42.69 11.61
CA LYS A 5 -20.64 41.44 11.78
C LYS A 5 -21.10 40.83 10.45
N ARG A 6 -21.28 41.67 9.41
CA ARG A 6 -21.71 41.22 8.08
C ARG A 6 -20.55 40.62 7.27
N ILE A 7 -19.33 41.10 7.48
CA ILE A 7 -18.11 40.51 6.90
C ILE A 7 -17.82 39.14 7.53
N LEU A 8 -18.01 38.98 8.84
CA LEU A 8 -17.85 37.67 9.50
C LEU A 8 -18.84 36.61 9.00
N SER A 9 -20.07 37.00 8.64
CA SER A 9 -21.09 36.07 8.12
C SER A 9 -20.80 35.58 6.70
N SER A 10 -20.01 36.31 5.90
CA SER A 10 -19.68 35.92 4.53
C SER A 10 -18.42 35.07 4.42
N SER A 11 -17.53 35.10 5.43
CA SER A 11 -16.32 34.26 5.45
C SER A 11 -16.57 32.78 5.79
N PHE A 12 -17.77 32.39 6.24
CA PHE A 12 -18.06 31.00 6.60
C PHE A 12 -18.50 30.12 5.41
N PHE A 13 -18.51 30.65 4.18
CA PHE A 13 -19.00 29.94 2.99
C PHE A 13 -17.91 29.67 1.94
N ILE A 14 -16.65 29.45 2.36
CA ILE A 14 -15.55 29.09 1.42
C ILE A 14 -14.62 28.01 2.00
N ILE A 15 -15.12 27.06 2.80
CA ILE A 15 -14.30 25.91 3.26
C ILE A 15 -14.84 24.56 2.74
N SER A 16 -15.95 24.55 2.01
CA SER A 16 -16.45 23.31 1.36
C SER A 16 -15.83 23.10 -0.02
N LEU A 17 -14.50 23.14 -0.15
CA LEU A 17 -13.84 22.88 -1.43
C LEU A 17 -12.57 22.05 -1.21
N SER A 18 -12.73 20.73 -1.07
CA SER A 18 -11.76 19.66 -1.40
C SER A 18 -12.23 18.30 -0.85
N GLY A 19 -13.48 17.91 -1.11
CA GLY A 19 -13.92 16.53 -0.87
C GLY A 19 -13.58 15.66 -2.06
N GLN A 20 -12.30 15.52 -2.43
CA GLN A 20 -11.92 14.56 -3.46
C GLN A 20 -12.15 13.17 -2.87
N SER A 21 -13.22 12.50 -3.30
CA SER A 21 -13.48 11.12 -2.90
C SER A 21 -12.29 10.27 -3.34
N PHE A 22 -11.83 9.36 -2.48
CA PHE A 22 -10.89 8.33 -2.88
C PHE A 22 -11.59 7.45 -3.93
N GLU A 23 -11.31 7.75 -5.20
CA GLU A 23 -11.91 7.07 -6.34
C GLU A 23 -10.99 5.96 -6.80
N TRP A 24 -11.54 4.78 -7.05
CA TRP A 24 -10.77 3.68 -7.61
C TRP A 24 -10.24 4.08 -8.99
N SER A 25 -8.92 4.02 -9.15
CA SER A 25 -8.25 4.30 -10.42
C SER A 25 -7.28 3.17 -10.79
N PRO A 26 -6.89 3.03 -12.07
CA PRO A 26 -5.85 2.09 -12.48
C PRO A 26 -4.53 2.31 -11.73
N GLU A 27 -4.17 3.55 -11.46
CA GLU A 27 -2.94 3.93 -10.75
C GLU A 27 -2.95 3.46 -9.29
N ILE A 28 -4.10 3.50 -8.63
CA ILE A 28 -4.26 2.95 -7.27
C ILE A 28 -4.26 1.42 -7.33
N SER A 29 -4.94 0.84 -8.33
CA SER A 29 -5.07 -0.61 -8.47
C SER A 29 -3.72 -1.30 -8.68
N ILE A 30 -2.81 -0.71 -9.46
CA ILE A 30 -1.48 -1.27 -9.73
C ILE A 30 -0.53 -1.20 -8.52
N GLN A 31 -0.78 -0.29 -7.58
CA GLN A 31 0.02 -0.15 -6.35
C GLN A 31 -0.32 -1.20 -5.28
N LEU A 32 -1.43 -1.92 -5.44
CA LEU A 32 -1.84 -2.96 -4.49
C LEU A 32 -0.84 -4.13 -4.52
N LYS A 33 -0.31 -4.46 -3.34
CA LYS A 33 0.50 -5.66 -3.15
C LYS A 33 -0.39 -6.89 -3.13
N GLN A 34 0.03 -7.95 -3.81
CA GLN A 34 -0.64 -9.24 -3.79
C GLN A 34 0.21 -10.25 -3.04
N ILE A 35 -0.42 -11.03 -2.16
CA ILE A 35 0.22 -12.12 -1.43
C ILE A 35 -0.18 -13.45 -2.08
N SER A 36 0.79 -14.35 -2.26
CA SER A 36 0.61 -15.69 -2.81
C SER A 36 1.61 -16.67 -2.18
N ASP A 37 1.42 -17.97 -2.41
CA ASP A 37 2.27 -19.09 -1.94
C ASP A 37 2.74 -18.93 -0.48
N LEU A 38 1.91 -19.41 0.45
CA LEU A 38 2.18 -19.35 1.87
C LEU A 38 2.87 -20.65 2.31
N ASN A 39 3.97 -20.53 3.04
CA ASN A 39 4.68 -21.65 3.65
C ASN A 39 4.76 -21.45 5.17
N PHE A 40 4.20 -22.40 5.91
CA PHE A 40 4.19 -22.38 7.37
C PHE A 40 5.40 -23.15 7.91
N SER A 41 6.10 -22.53 8.84
CA SER A 41 7.13 -23.23 9.62
C SER A 41 6.56 -24.48 10.32
N LYS A 42 7.40 -25.47 10.60
CA LYS A 42 6.99 -26.72 11.26
C LYS A 42 6.31 -26.50 12.62
N LYS A 43 6.70 -25.44 13.34
CA LYS A 43 6.10 -25.06 14.63
C LYS A 43 4.84 -24.21 14.49
N GLY A 44 4.56 -23.66 13.30
CA GLY A 44 3.43 -22.77 13.05
C GLY A 44 3.58 -21.37 13.65
N ASP A 45 4.80 -20.99 14.07
CA ASP A 45 5.11 -19.67 14.66
C ASP A 45 5.55 -18.64 13.60
N ARG A 46 5.96 -19.10 12.42
CA ARG A 46 6.35 -18.27 11.27
C ARG A 46 5.64 -18.64 9.98
N ILE A 47 5.44 -17.63 9.14
CA ILE A 47 4.84 -17.74 7.80
C ILE A 47 5.79 -17.07 6.80
N ALA A 48 6.20 -17.80 5.77
CA ALA A 48 6.84 -17.23 4.59
C ALA A 48 5.79 -17.03 3.49
N MET A 49 5.88 -15.93 2.76
CA MET A 49 4.89 -15.50 1.78
C MET A 49 5.57 -14.86 0.56
N VAL A 50 5.01 -15.08 -0.62
CA VAL A 50 5.43 -14.38 -1.85
C VAL A 50 4.61 -13.10 -1.97
N VAL A 51 5.28 -11.95 -1.92
CA VAL A 51 4.66 -10.63 -2.05
C VAL A 51 5.02 -10.05 -3.41
N ARG A 52 3.99 -9.80 -4.23
CA ARG A 52 4.09 -9.17 -5.55
C ARG A 52 3.79 -7.68 -5.45
N GLY A 53 4.65 -6.85 -6.02
CA GLY A 53 4.45 -5.41 -6.16
C GLY A 53 4.82 -4.92 -7.56
N ALA A 54 4.20 -3.83 -7.98
CA ALA A 54 4.58 -3.15 -9.23
C ALA A 54 5.92 -2.41 -9.05
N LEU A 55 6.82 -2.59 -10.01
CA LEU A 55 8.06 -1.84 -10.16
C LEU A 55 7.93 -0.97 -11.41
N ILE A 56 7.60 0.30 -11.19
CA ILE A 56 7.41 1.30 -12.25
C ILE A 56 8.46 2.38 -12.07
N GLU A 57 9.47 2.39 -12.94
CA GLU A 57 10.58 3.35 -12.91
C GLU A 57 11.01 3.70 -14.35
N GLY A 58 10.78 4.95 -14.76
CA GLY A 58 11.03 5.38 -16.13
C GLY A 58 10.24 4.54 -17.14
N GLU A 59 10.93 3.87 -18.07
CA GLU A 59 10.31 2.97 -19.05
C GLU A 59 10.09 1.55 -18.52
N LYS A 60 10.61 1.24 -17.33
CA LYS A 60 10.46 -0.08 -16.72
C LYS A 60 9.08 -0.17 -16.06
N SER A 61 8.26 -1.12 -16.51
CA SER A 61 6.95 -1.41 -15.92
C SER A 61 6.77 -2.93 -15.83
N GLU A 62 7.10 -3.49 -14.66
CA GLU A 62 6.96 -4.93 -14.41
C GLU A 62 6.46 -5.21 -13.00
N TYR A 63 6.16 -6.48 -12.73
CA TYR A 63 5.86 -6.93 -11.38
C TYR A 63 7.05 -7.72 -10.82
N LEU A 64 7.47 -7.33 -9.63
CA LEU A 64 8.52 -8.00 -8.88
C LEU A 64 7.90 -8.75 -7.71
N THR A 65 8.28 -10.02 -7.55
CA THR A 65 7.91 -10.82 -6.38
C THR A 65 9.12 -11.01 -5.47
N GLN A 66 8.92 -10.86 -4.17
CA GLN A 66 9.94 -11.16 -3.18
C GLN A 66 9.31 -12.00 -2.07
N ILE A 67 10.15 -12.79 -1.40
CA ILE A 67 9.73 -13.56 -0.25
C ILE A 67 9.80 -12.66 0.97
N TRP A 68 8.75 -12.70 1.78
CA TRP A 68 8.65 -12.04 3.07
C TRP A 68 8.34 -13.10 4.13
N VAL A 69 8.76 -12.83 5.36
CA VAL A 69 8.53 -13.70 6.51
C VAL A 69 7.91 -12.87 7.62
N SER A 70 6.88 -13.39 8.28
CA SER A 70 6.30 -12.81 9.48
C SER A 70 6.14 -13.87 10.56
N ASN A 71 5.85 -13.42 11.78
CA ASN A 71 5.24 -14.26 12.80
C ASN A 71 3.81 -14.65 12.37
N ASN A 72 3.20 -15.63 13.05
CA ASN A 72 1.88 -16.16 12.72
C ASN A 72 0.71 -15.21 13.05
N ASP A 73 0.95 -14.19 13.87
CA ASP A 73 0.06 -13.06 14.17
C ASP A 73 0.19 -11.91 13.14
N GLY A 74 1.15 -12.01 12.22
CA GLY A 74 1.46 -10.97 11.24
C GLY A 74 2.46 -9.93 11.72
N GLU A 75 2.96 -10.02 12.96
CA GLU A 75 4.03 -9.16 13.47
C GLU A 75 5.40 -9.54 12.86
N ASP A 76 6.40 -8.68 13.06
CA ASP A 76 7.78 -8.86 12.58
C ASP A 76 7.91 -9.14 11.06
N LEU A 77 7.02 -8.55 10.27
CA LEU A 77 7.04 -8.69 8.81
C LEU A 77 8.36 -8.15 8.22
N THR A 78 9.19 -9.07 7.73
CA THR A 78 10.53 -8.79 7.22
C THR A 78 10.71 -9.36 5.82
N GLN A 79 11.28 -8.58 4.91
CA GLN A 79 11.64 -9.06 3.57
C GLN A 79 12.82 -10.04 3.67
N PHE A 80 12.77 -11.16 2.94
CA PHE A 80 13.81 -12.19 2.96
C PHE A 80 14.67 -12.18 1.70
N THR A 81 14.10 -11.87 0.53
CA THR A 81 14.83 -11.76 -0.74
C THR A 81 14.83 -10.31 -1.25
N TYR A 82 15.96 -9.86 -1.80
CA TYR A 82 16.19 -8.45 -2.18
C TYR A 82 16.67 -8.26 -3.62
N ASN A 83 16.55 -9.30 -4.46
CA ASN A 83 17.15 -9.27 -5.78
C ASN A 83 16.31 -8.44 -6.76
N ASN A 84 16.93 -7.93 -7.83
CA ASN A 84 16.24 -7.25 -8.93
C ASN A 84 15.46 -8.22 -9.85
N LYS A 85 15.46 -9.51 -9.52
CA LYS A 85 14.67 -10.56 -10.17
C LYS A 85 13.68 -11.14 -9.18
N SER A 86 12.54 -11.56 -9.70
CA SER A 86 11.46 -12.18 -8.92
C SER A 86 11.90 -13.48 -8.24
N SER A 87 11.56 -13.61 -6.96
CA SER A 87 11.65 -14.83 -6.17
C SER A 87 10.23 -15.30 -5.85
N SER A 88 9.87 -16.51 -6.26
CA SER A 88 8.46 -16.96 -6.30
C SER A 88 8.17 -18.26 -5.56
N HIS A 89 9.17 -18.85 -4.90
CA HIS A 89 9.02 -20.12 -4.21
C HIS A 89 9.67 -20.05 -2.81
N PRO A 90 8.89 -19.98 -1.74
CA PRO A 90 9.39 -19.88 -0.37
C PRO A 90 9.69 -21.25 0.28
N ARG A 91 9.96 -22.29 -0.52
CA ARG A 91 10.21 -23.67 -0.06
C ARG A 91 11.59 -24.13 -0.48
#